data_AF-A0A915J1B8-F1
#
_entry.id   AF-A0A915J1B8-F1
#
_cell.length_a   1.000
_cell.length_b   1.000
_cell.length_c   1.000
_cell.angle_alpha   90.00
_cell.angle_beta   90.00
_cell.angle_gamma   90.00
#
_symmetry.space_group_name_H-M   'P 1'
#
loop_
_entity.id
_entity.type
_entity.pdbx_description
1 polymer ?
#
loop_
_entity_poly.entity_id
_entity_poly.type
_entity_poly.pdbx_seq_one_letter_code
_entity_poly.pdbx_strand_id
1 'polypeptide(L)'
;MLKNQSFPSLSEKNLENNVIFMQDGAPPHWGRILKNSQEEVIHYSVILDCFHKSALSQLMSNHDVLIFMPTGSGKSLCYQLPAVLKPGVCVVFSPLLALINDQVSHLKALKINAESLNSRLTPTERRRIIEDLKSPAPSIKLLYVTPEMACTDNFQSIVRTLHKNNLLSYFVVDEAHCVSYWDFHTYNDERLKQYELYKNYTEDYVCMRVSEYKSPNVHYMQIKEIF
;
A
#
# COMPACT_ATOMS: atom_id res chain seq x y z
N MET A 1 -28.66 -1.90 -16.45
CA MET A 1 -29.13 -2.01 -15.06
C MET A 1 -28.28 -3.06 -14.35
N LEU A 2 -27.21 -2.64 -13.70
CA LEU A 2 -26.39 -3.53 -12.87
C LEU A 2 -27.10 -3.69 -11.52
N LYS A 3 -27.52 -4.92 -11.21
CA LYS A 3 -28.19 -5.28 -9.96
C LYS A 3 -27.22 -5.12 -8.79
N ASN A 4 -27.72 -4.53 -7.71
CA ASN A 4 -27.11 -4.48 -6.38
C ASN A 4 -26.51 -5.85 -6.01
N GLN A 5 -25.19 -5.97 -6.09
CA GLN A 5 -24.47 -7.01 -5.37
C GLN A 5 -24.25 -6.49 -3.95
N SER A 6 -24.94 -7.11 -3.00
CA SER A 6 -24.71 -6.92 -1.58
C SER A 6 -23.30 -7.38 -1.23
N PHE A 7 -22.46 -6.44 -0.78
CA PHE A 7 -21.11 -6.72 -0.30
C PHE A 7 -21.18 -7.52 1.01
N PRO A 8 -20.27 -8.48 1.25
CA PRO A 8 -20.21 -9.21 2.51
C PRO A 8 -19.98 -8.23 3.66
N SER A 9 -20.79 -8.34 4.71
CA SER A 9 -20.63 -7.57 5.94
C SER A 9 -19.31 -7.94 6.61
N LEU A 10 -18.37 -7.00 6.67
CA LEU A 10 -17.18 -7.11 7.52
C LEU A 10 -17.65 -7.39 8.96
N SER A 11 -17.13 -8.46 9.57
CA SER A 11 -17.60 -8.93 10.88
C SER A 11 -17.29 -7.91 12.00
N GLU A 12 -18.23 -7.75 12.92
CA GLU A 12 -18.20 -6.80 14.06
C GLU A 12 -16.93 -6.89 14.92
N LYS A 13 -16.22 -8.02 14.93
CA LYS A 13 -15.01 -8.20 15.74
C LYS A 13 -13.78 -7.42 15.28
N ASN A 14 -13.70 -6.99 14.02
CA ASN A 14 -12.60 -6.14 13.54
C ASN A 14 -12.89 -4.64 13.73
N LEU A 15 -14.10 -4.28 14.18
CA LEU A 15 -14.63 -2.91 14.20
C LEU A 15 -14.41 -2.17 15.53
N GLU A 16 -14.16 -2.87 16.64
CA GLU A 16 -14.06 -2.22 17.97
C GLU A 16 -12.85 -1.28 18.10
N ASN A 17 -11.77 -1.51 17.36
CA ASN A 17 -10.55 -0.70 17.47
C ASN A 17 -10.43 0.45 16.45
N ASN A 18 -11.24 0.48 15.39
CA ASN A 18 -11.20 1.51 14.32
C ASN A 18 -12.53 1.51 13.53
N VAL A 19 -13.59 2.16 14.02
CA VAL A 19 -14.89 2.16 13.29
C VAL A 19 -14.81 3.02 12.02
N ILE A 20 -15.14 2.42 10.87
CA ILE A 20 -15.19 3.08 9.55
C ILE A 20 -16.63 3.11 9.01
N PHE A 21 -17.12 4.30 8.69
CA PHE A 21 -18.40 4.52 8.02
C PHE A 21 -18.20 4.72 6.53
N MET A 22 -18.72 3.80 5.70
CA MET A 22 -18.71 3.91 4.25
C MET A 22 -19.98 4.62 3.76
N GLN A 23 -19.82 5.72 3.02
CA GLN A 23 -20.93 6.43 2.36
C GLN A 23 -20.66 6.54 0.85
N ASP A 24 -21.73 6.69 0.05
CA ASP A 24 -21.66 6.91 -1.40
C ASP A 24 -21.76 8.41 -1.73
N GLY A 25 -21.05 8.88 -2.76
CA GLY A 25 -21.36 10.14 -3.45
C GLY A 25 -20.41 11.34 -3.27
N ALA A 26 -19.32 11.22 -2.50
CA ALA A 26 -18.26 12.24 -2.45
C ALA A 26 -16.91 11.65 -2.89
N PRO A 27 -15.96 12.48 -3.39
CA PRO A 27 -14.63 11.98 -3.75
C PRO A 27 -13.99 11.27 -2.55
N PRO A 28 -13.28 10.16 -2.80
CA PRO A 28 -12.63 9.36 -1.77
C PRO A 28 -11.64 10.20 -0.96
N HIS A 29 -11.81 10.24 0.36
CA HIS A 29 -10.86 10.91 1.24
C HIS A 29 -10.93 10.32 2.64
N TRP A 30 -9.81 10.45 3.36
CA TRP A 30 -9.79 10.28 4.81
C TRP A 30 -10.66 11.36 5.44
N GLY A 31 -11.75 10.95 6.09
CA GLY A 31 -12.67 11.82 6.79
C GLY A 31 -12.19 12.18 8.20
N ARG A 32 -13.06 12.88 8.93
CA ARG A 32 -12.75 13.46 10.24
C ARG A 32 -12.43 12.36 11.27
N ILE A 33 -11.34 12.54 12.02
CA ILE A 33 -11.04 11.74 13.20
C ILE A 33 -12.04 12.12 14.29
N LEU A 34 -12.92 11.20 14.68
CA LEU A 34 -13.78 11.37 15.84
C LEU A 34 -13.03 10.82 17.05
N LYS A 35 -12.63 11.70 17.97
CA LYS A 35 -12.14 11.30 19.29
C LYS A 35 -13.33 11.20 20.22
N ASN A 36 -13.55 10.06 20.85
CA ASN A 36 -14.46 9.98 21.98
C ASN A 36 -13.70 10.42 23.24
N SER A 37 -14.31 11.22 24.11
CA SER A 37 -13.63 11.89 25.23
C SER A 37 -13.26 10.94 26.39
N GLN A 38 -13.57 9.65 26.28
CA GLN A 38 -13.40 8.67 27.35
C GLN A 38 -12.42 7.52 27.00
N GLU A 39 -12.00 7.38 25.73
CA GLU A 39 -11.04 6.35 25.31
C GLU A 39 -10.08 6.91 24.24
N GLU A 40 -8.82 6.45 24.21
CA GLU A 40 -7.83 6.80 23.17
C GLU A 40 -8.14 6.16 21.79
N VAL A 41 -9.39 5.73 21.55
CA VAL A 41 -9.80 5.09 20.30
C VAL A 41 -9.95 6.15 19.19
N ILE A 42 -9.25 5.93 18.08
CA ILE A 42 -9.27 6.79 16.90
C ILE A 42 -10.29 6.20 15.91
N HIS A 43 -11.36 6.93 15.63
CA HIS A 43 -12.34 6.54 14.60
C HIS A 43 -12.05 7.26 13.29
N TYR A 44 -12.03 6.52 12.17
CA TYR A 44 -11.83 7.06 10.83
C TYR A 44 -13.14 6.99 10.04
N SER A 45 -13.70 8.13 9.64
CA SER A 45 -14.77 8.13 8.63
C SER A 45 -14.15 8.10 7.22
N VAL A 46 -14.63 7.28 6.29
CA VAL A 46 -14.07 7.22 4.93
C VAL A 46 -15.20 7.04 3.91
N ILE A 47 -15.37 8.01 3.03
CA ILE A 47 -16.35 7.92 1.94
C ILE A 47 -15.66 7.23 0.76
N LEU A 48 -16.24 6.14 0.25
CA LEU A 48 -15.70 5.38 -0.87
C LEU A 48 -16.74 5.28 -1.98
N ASP A 49 -16.32 5.57 -3.20
CA ASP A 49 -17.10 5.23 -4.39
C ASP A 49 -17.05 3.71 -4.69
N CYS A 50 -17.76 3.28 -5.73
CA CYS A 50 -17.82 1.89 -6.13
C CYS A 50 -16.46 1.30 -6.56
N PHE A 51 -15.55 2.11 -7.12
CA PHE A 51 -14.23 1.65 -7.56
C PHE A 51 -13.33 1.34 -6.35
N HIS A 52 -13.28 2.23 -5.36
CA HIS A 52 -12.51 2.01 -4.15
C HIS A 52 -13.06 0.85 -3.32
N LYS A 53 -14.40 0.72 -3.24
CA LYS A 53 -15.04 -0.43 -2.59
C LYS A 53 -14.65 -1.75 -3.26
N SER A 54 -14.66 -1.79 -4.59
CA SER A 54 -14.26 -2.97 -5.35
C SER A 54 -12.79 -3.32 -5.09
N ALA A 55 -11.88 -2.35 -5.17
CA ALA A 55 -10.46 -2.54 -4.91
C ALA A 55 -10.20 -3.06 -3.48
N LEU A 56 -10.84 -2.44 -2.49
CA LEU A 56 -10.79 -2.86 -1.10
C LEU A 56 -11.26 -4.30 -0.95
N SER A 57 -12.43 -4.64 -1.51
CA SER A 57 -12.99 -6.00 -1.41
C SER A 57 -12.03 -7.06 -1.97
N GLN A 58 -11.44 -6.81 -3.14
CA GLN A 58 -10.49 -7.73 -3.76
C GLN A 58 -9.24 -7.93 -2.90
N LEU A 59 -8.65 -6.83 -2.40
CA LEU A 59 -7.50 -6.91 -1.50
C LEU A 59 -7.84 -7.64 -0.20
N MET A 60 -9.00 -7.36 0.41
CA MET A 60 -9.42 -8.02 1.65
C MET A 60 -9.62 -9.53 1.45
N SER A 61 -9.99 -9.97 0.25
CA SER A 61 -10.09 -11.36 -0.17
C SER A 61 -8.75 -12.00 -0.58
N ASN A 62 -7.61 -11.32 -0.36
CA ASN A 62 -6.28 -11.80 -0.74
C ASN A 62 -6.13 -12.05 -2.25
N HIS A 63 -6.79 -11.22 -3.07
CA HIS A 63 -6.58 -11.21 -4.52
C HIS A 63 -5.67 -10.05 -4.92
N ASP A 64 -4.88 -10.30 -5.96
CA ASP A 64 -4.13 -9.27 -6.64
C ASP A 64 -5.05 -8.24 -7.27
N VAL A 65 -4.66 -6.97 -7.20
CA VAL A 65 -5.45 -5.85 -7.71
C VAL A 65 -4.61 -4.96 -8.60
N LEU A 66 -5.12 -4.64 -9.78
CA LEU A 66 -4.53 -3.64 -10.67
C LEU A 66 -5.48 -2.46 -10.81
N ILE A 67 -4.99 -1.27 -10.48
CA ILE A 67 -5.75 -0.03 -10.49
C ILE A 67 -5.16 0.94 -11.52
N PHE A 68 -6.04 1.44 -12.39
CA PHE A 68 -5.77 2.59 -13.25
C PHE A 68 -6.74 3.70 -12.92
N MET A 69 -6.25 4.81 -12.37
CA MET A 69 -7.10 5.97 -12.09
C MET A 69 -6.34 7.28 -12.36
N PRO A 70 -7.03 8.37 -12.75
CA PRO A 70 -6.38 9.65 -12.99
C PRO A 70 -5.74 10.23 -11.71
N THR A 71 -4.83 11.18 -11.86
CA THR A 71 -4.27 11.94 -10.73
C THR A 71 -5.40 12.62 -9.94
N GLY A 72 -5.26 12.70 -8.61
CA GLY A 72 -6.27 13.31 -7.74
C GLY A 72 -7.52 12.46 -7.45
N SER A 73 -7.65 11.27 -8.05
CA SER A 73 -8.80 10.37 -7.82
C SER A 73 -8.77 9.59 -6.51
N GLY A 74 -7.77 9.79 -5.65
CA GLY A 74 -7.67 9.06 -4.36
C GLY A 74 -7.04 7.67 -4.44
N LYS A 75 -6.26 7.37 -5.49
CA LYS A 75 -5.55 6.09 -5.70
C LYS A 75 -4.90 5.51 -4.44
N SER A 76 -4.25 6.36 -3.65
CA SER A 76 -3.53 5.89 -2.46
C SER A 76 -4.45 5.31 -1.40
N LEU A 77 -5.70 5.78 -1.32
CA LEU A 77 -6.69 5.26 -0.39
C LEU A 77 -7.01 3.77 -0.65
N CYS A 78 -6.96 3.33 -1.92
CA CYS A 78 -7.20 1.94 -2.30
C CYS A 78 -6.25 0.95 -1.63
N TYR A 79 -5.01 1.37 -1.33
CA TYR A 79 -4.05 0.53 -0.61
C TYR A 79 -3.82 0.98 0.83
N GLN A 80 -4.04 2.24 1.19
CA GLN A 80 -3.82 2.72 2.55
C GLN A 80 -4.90 2.22 3.50
N LEU A 81 -6.16 2.24 3.06
CA LEU A 81 -7.28 1.79 3.86
C LEU A 81 -7.18 0.30 4.23
N PRO A 82 -6.98 -0.64 3.27
CA PRO A 82 -6.80 -2.04 3.64
C PRO A 82 -5.56 -2.27 4.51
N ALA A 83 -4.51 -1.45 4.43
CA ALA A 83 -3.30 -1.62 5.24
C ALA A 83 -3.57 -1.35 6.72
N VAL A 84 -4.46 -0.37 6.99
CA VAL A 84 -4.93 -0.07 8.35
C VAL A 84 -5.83 -1.19 8.87
N LEU A 85 -6.68 -1.77 8.01
CA LEU A 85 -7.68 -2.77 8.39
C LEU A 85 -7.11 -4.19 8.55
N LYS A 86 -6.12 -4.57 7.75
CA LYS A 86 -5.51 -5.91 7.80
C LYS A 86 -4.45 -6.00 8.88
N PRO A 87 -4.25 -7.17 9.50
CA PRO A 87 -3.09 -7.40 10.35
C PRO A 87 -1.79 -7.30 9.54
N GLY A 88 -0.70 -7.03 10.25
CA GLY A 88 0.63 -6.92 9.66
C GLY A 88 0.93 -5.56 9.01
N VAL A 89 2.01 -5.55 8.23
CA VAL A 89 2.63 -4.40 7.58
C VAL A 89 2.37 -4.47 6.07
N CYS A 90 1.84 -3.39 5.51
CA CYS A 90 1.80 -3.18 4.06
C CYS A 90 3.10 -2.53 3.62
N VAL A 91 3.73 -3.08 2.58
CA VAL A 91 4.98 -2.51 2.02
C VAL A 91 4.67 -1.87 0.67
N VAL A 92 4.99 -0.59 0.54
CA VAL A 92 4.70 0.23 -0.65
C VAL A 92 5.99 0.60 -1.34
N PHE A 93 6.18 0.12 -2.56
CA PHE A 93 7.26 0.54 -3.44
C PHE A 93 6.81 1.79 -4.20
N SER A 94 7.58 2.87 -4.10
CA SER A 94 7.26 4.12 -4.80
C SER A 94 8.53 4.76 -5.35
N PRO A 95 8.52 5.27 -6.60
CA PRO A 95 9.74 5.67 -7.30
C PRO A 95 10.31 7.02 -6.82
N LEU A 96 9.49 7.90 -6.25
CA LEU A 96 9.89 9.27 -5.93
C LEU A 96 9.83 9.53 -4.44
N LEU A 97 10.97 9.92 -3.87
CA LEU A 97 11.08 10.25 -2.45
C LEU A 97 10.17 11.40 -2.03
N ALA A 98 9.92 12.37 -2.93
CA ALA A 98 8.97 13.46 -2.67
C ALA A 98 7.55 12.92 -2.43
N LEU A 99 7.08 12.00 -3.30
CA LEU A 99 5.77 11.36 -3.14
C LEU A 99 5.69 10.55 -1.85
N ILE A 100 6.74 9.78 -1.54
CA ILE A 100 6.83 9.02 -0.29
C ILE A 100 6.68 9.94 0.93
N ASN A 101 7.41 11.07 0.95
CA ASN A 101 7.37 11.99 2.08
C ASN A 101 5.98 12.62 2.25
N ASP A 102 5.32 12.99 1.16
CA ASP A 102 3.96 13.54 1.22
C ASP A 102 2.97 12.52 1.77
N GLN A 103 3.02 11.26 1.31
CA GLN A 103 2.14 10.19 1.79
C GLN A 103 2.39 9.85 3.27
N VAL A 104 3.67 9.70 3.68
CA VAL A 104 4.03 9.41 5.07
C VAL A 104 3.60 10.56 5.99
N SER A 105 3.82 11.81 5.59
CA SER A 105 3.42 12.98 6.37
C SER A 105 1.90 13.06 6.53
N HIS A 106 1.15 12.77 5.45
CA HIS A 106 -0.31 12.72 5.49
C HIS A 106 -0.82 11.62 6.44
N LEU A 107 -0.27 10.41 6.36
CA LEU A 107 -0.64 9.30 7.25
C LEU A 107 -0.30 9.59 8.72
N LYS A 108 0.87 10.17 8.99
CA LYS A 108 1.26 10.59 10.35
C LYS A 108 0.34 11.67 10.91
N ALA A 109 -0.11 12.63 10.09
CA ALA A 109 -1.09 13.63 10.49
C ALA A 109 -2.45 13.00 10.85
N LEU A 110 -2.78 11.87 10.22
CA LEU A 110 -3.94 11.05 10.55
C LEU A 110 -3.70 10.10 11.74
N LYS A 111 -2.52 10.13 12.37
CA LYS A 111 -2.08 9.21 13.43
C LYS A 111 -2.00 7.74 12.99
N ILE A 112 -1.80 7.51 11.69
CA ILE A 112 -1.48 6.20 11.15
C ILE A 112 0.03 6.05 11.15
N ASN A 113 0.53 4.99 11.78
CA ASN A 113 1.96 4.70 11.83
C ASN A 113 2.46 4.26 10.45
N ALA A 114 3.03 5.21 9.72
CA ALA A 114 3.70 4.99 8.46
C ALA A 114 5.16 5.45 8.56
N GLU A 115 6.08 4.69 7.97
CA GLU A 115 7.49 5.04 7.89
C GLU A 115 8.01 4.79 6.48
N SER A 116 9.19 5.35 6.17
CA SER A 116 9.85 5.12 4.89
C SER A 116 11.28 4.63 5.09
N LEU A 117 11.72 3.61 4.35
CA LEU A 117 13.13 3.25 4.21
C LEU A 117 13.69 3.85 2.93
N ASN A 118 14.59 4.83 3.10
CA ASN A 118 15.27 5.52 2.02
C ASN A 118 16.72 5.86 2.42
N SER A 119 17.48 6.43 1.48
CA SER A 119 18.88 6.79 1.68
C SER A 119 19.11 7.99 2.61
N ARG A 120 18.09 8.81 2.87
CA ARG A 120 18.20 10.04 3.68
C ARG A 120 18.02 9.83 5.19
N LEU A 121 17.60 8.65 5.62
CA LEU A 121 17.46 8.34 7.05
C LEU A 121 18.80 8.39 7.77
N THR A 122 18.82 8.96 8.97
CA THR A 122 19.94 8.82 9.88
C THR A 122 20.11 7.35 10.32
N PRO A 123 21.31 6.93 10.73
CA PRO A 123 21.52 5.58 11.25
C PRO A 123 20.61 5.21 12.42
N THR A 124 20.28 6.18 13.27
CA THR A 124 19.40 5.99 14.43
C THR A 124 17.95 5.76 14.01
N GLU A 125 17.42 6.57 13.09
CA GLU A 125 16.05 6.38 12.56
C GLU A 125 15.92 5.06 11.83
N ARG A 126 16.90 4.73 10.97
CA ARG A 126 16.92 3.46 10.24
C ARG A 126 16.90 2.28 11.21
N ARG A 127 17.72 2.33 12.27
CA ARG A 127 17.76 1.28 13.30
C ARG A 127 16.40 1.12 13.99
N ARG A 128 15.79 2.23 14.43
CA ARG A 128 14.46 2.21 15.08
C ARG A 128 13.40 1.56 14.19
N ILE A 129 13.36 1.91 12.90
CA ILE A 129 12.39 1.35 11.95
C ILE A 129 12.63 -0.15 11.78
N ILE A 130 13.89 -0.58 11.63
CA ILE A 130 14.22 -2.00 11.46
C ILE A 130 13.88 -2.80 12.72
N GLU A 131 14.14 -2.26 13.90
CA GLU A 131 13.80 -2.91 15.19
C GLU A 131 12.28 -3.07 15.34
N ASP A 132 11.48 -2.06 15.02
CA ASP A 132 10.02 -2.16 15.04
C ASP A 132 9.52 -3.22 14.04
N LEU A 133 10.02 -3.21 12.80
CA LEU A 133 9.61 -4.17 11.77
C LEU A 133 10.02 -5.61 12.08
N LYS A 134 11.05 -5.82 12.90
CA LYS A 134 11.49 -7.15 13.37
C LYS A 134 10.84 -7.56 14.70
N SER A 135 10.09 -6.67 15.34
CA SER A 135 9.33 -6.95 16.55
C SER A 135 8.26 -8.03 16.27
N PRO A 136 7.90 -8.86 17.27
CA PRO A 136 6.72 -9.74 17.19
C PRO A 136 5.40 -8.98 16.99
N ALA A 137 5.35 -7.69 17.35
CA ALA A 137 4.20 -6.82 17.15
C ALA A 137 4.66 -5.45 16.63
N PRO A 138 4.93 -5.31 15.32
CA PRO A 138 5.30 -4.05 14.70
C PRO A 138 4.20 -3.02 14.86
N SER A 139 4.57 -1.80 15.24
CA SER A 139 3.63 -0.69 15.32
C SER A 139 3.40 -0.02 13.96
N ILE A 140 4.34 -0.18 13.02
CA ILE A 140 4.26 0.34 11.66
C ILE A 140 3.20 -0.43 10.86
N LYS A 141 2.25 0.29 10.26
CA LYS A 141 1.21 -0.25 9.36
C LYS A 141 1.58 -0.16 7.90
N LEU A 142 2.27 0.93 7.52
CA LEU A 142 2.72 1.17 6.15
C LEU A 142 4.21 1.46 6.12
N LEU A 143 4.93 0.72 5.29
CA LEU A 143 6.35 0.94 5.03
C LEU A 143 6.56 1.33 3.57
N TYR A 144 6.92 2.59 3.32
CA TYR A 144 7.30 3.05 1.98
C TYR A 144 8.77 2.79 1.72
N VAL A 145 9.11 2.30 0.52
CA VAL A 145 10.47 1.90 0.17
C VAL A 145 10.77 2.36 -1.24
N THR A 146 11.95 2.95 -1.45
CA THR A 146 12.41 3.24 -2.81
C THR A 146 12.91 1.96 -3.49
N PRO A 147 12.82 1.86 -4.82
CA PRO A 147 13.27 0.66 -5.55
C PRO A 147 14.70 0.24 -5.23
N GLU A 148 15.62 1.19 -5.06
CA GLU A 148 17.02 0.92 -4.74
C GLU A 148 17.18 0.30 -3.34
N MET A 149 16.42 0.80 -2.37
CA MET A 149 16.42 0.23 -1.02
C MET A 149 15.81 -1.17 -0.98
N ALA A 150 14.83 -1.45 -1.84
CA ALA A 150 14.18 -2.75 -1.93
C ALA A 150 15.17 -3.86 -2.36
N CYS A 151 16.20 -3.52 -3.15
CA CYS A 151 17.22 -4.48 -3.58
C CYS A 151 18.25 -4.82 -2.48
N THR A 152 18.24 -4.15 -1.33
CA THR A 152 19.24 -4.38 -0.28
C THR A 152 18.96 -5.65 0.54
N ASP A 153 20.01 -6.36 0.95
CA ASP A 153 19.90 -7.55 1.81
C ASP A 153 19.19 -7.28 3.14
N ASN A 154 19.40 -6.08 3.68
CA ASN A 154 18.73 -5.62 4.90
C ASN A 154 17.21 -5.57 4.73
N PHE A 155 16.74 -5.01 3.62
CA PHE A 155 15.31 -4.96 3.32
C PHE A 155 14.75 -6.38 3.09
N GLN A 156 15.45 -7.21 2.31
CA GLN A 156 15.01 -8.59 2.10
C GLN A 156 14.96 -9.39 3.42
N SER A 157 15.87 -9.13 4.35
CA SER A 157 15.84 -9.71 5.70
C SER A 157 14.59 -9.29 6.48
N ILE A 158 14.15 -8.04 6.34
CA ILE A 158 12.90 -7.54 6.97
C ILE A 158 11.71 -8.28 6.39
N VAL A 159 11.60 -8.35 5.05
CA VAL A 159 10.50 -9.06 4.36
C VAL A 159 10.44 -10.51 4.79
N ARG A 160 11.57 -11.23 4.81
CA ARG A 160 11.62 -12.63 5.30
C ARG A 160 11.15 -12.78 6.74
N THR A 161 11.50 -11.82 7.61
CA THR A 161 11.08 -11.84 9.02
C THR A 161 9.58 -11.61 9.15
N LEU A 162 9.06 -10.59 8.47
CA LEU A 162 7.61 -10.30 8.46
C LEU A 162 6.82 -11.48 7.91
N HIS A 163 7.25 -12.07 6.79
CA HIS A 163 6.61 -13.24 6.21
C HIS A 163 6.61 -14.44 7.16
N LYS A 164 7.79 -14.80 7.72
CA LYS A 164 7.93 -15.92 8.66
C LYS A 164 6.99 -15.79 9.87
N ASN A 165 6.74 -14.56 10.32
CA ASN A 165 5.88 -14.28 11.46
C ASN A 165 4.40 -14.04 11.08
N ASN A 166 4.01 -14.21 9.81
CA ASN A 166 2.68 -13.87 9.28
C ASN A 166 2.28 -12.40 9.52
N LEU A 167 3.26 -11.50 9.49
CA LEU A 167 3.12 -10.05 9.69
C LEU A 167 3.30 -9.24 8.42
N LEU A 168 3.55 -9.87 7.27
CA LEU A 168 3.50 -9.21 5.98
C LEU A 168 2.06 -9.27 5.44
N SER A 169 1.45 -8.10 5.21
CA SER A 169 0.04 -8.03 4.79
C SER A 169 -0.11 -8.23 3.28
N TYR A 170 0.54 -7.37 2.50
CA TYR A 170 0.60 -7.38 1.04
C TYR A 170 1.61 -6.34 0.55
N PHE A 171 1.97 -6.42 -0.73
CA PHE A 171 2.79 -5.43 -1.41
C PHE A 171 1.96 -4.46 -2.23
N VAL A 172 2.50 -3.25 -2.39
CA VAL A 172 1.97 -2.24 -3.30
C VAL A 172 3.08 -1.76 -4.21
N VAL A 173 2.84 -1.74 -5.52
CA VAL A 173 3.70 -1.09 -6.50
C VAL A 173 2.99 0.18 -6.96
N ASP A 174 3.41 1.32 -6.41
CA ASP A 174 2.92 2.63 -6.80
C ASP A 174 3.65 3.12 -8.06
N GLU A 175 2.92 3.84 -8.91
CA GLU A 175 3.37 4.20 -10.25
C GLU A 175 3.93 3.00 -11.04
N ALA A 176 3.17 1.91 -11.08
CA ALA A 176 3.58 0.65 -11.70
C ALA A 176 4.00 0.80 -13.18
N HIS A 177 3.55 1.85 -13.88
CA HIS A 177 4.03 2.18 -15.23
C HIS A 177 5.53 2.51 -15.29
N CYS A 178 6.12 2.93 -14.18
CA CYS A 178 7.56 3.14 -14.08
C CYS A 178 8.31 1.82 -14.29
N VAL A 179 7.74 0.69 -13.87
CA VAL A 179 8.32 -0.65 -14.11
C VAL A 179 8.19 -1.03 -15.60
N SER A 180 7.08 -0.67 -16.27
CA SER A 180 6.88 -1.02 -17.69
C SER A 180 7.71 -0.26 -18.71
N TYR A 181 8.24 0.90 -18.34
CA TYR A 181 9.21 1.60 -19.18
C TYR A 181 10.61 0.95 -19.16
N TRP A 182 10.81 -0.13 -18.39
CA TRP A 182 12.13 -0.76 -18.21
C TRP A 182 12.56 -1.67 -19.35
N ASP A 183 11.64 -2.09 -20.22
CA ASP A 183 11.98 -3.08 -21.26
C ASP A 183 12.58 -2.50 -22.54
N PHE A 184 12.57 -1.18 -22.78
CA PHE A 184 12.94 -0.70 -24.12
C PHE A 184 14.27 0.05 -24.27
N HIS A 185 14.72 0.99 -23.42
CA HIS A 185 15.83 1.88 -23.86
C HIS A 185 16.98 2.14 -22.88
N THR A 186 17.04 1.54 -21.68
CA THR A 186 18.22 1.69 -20.79
C THR A 186 18.41 0.46 -19.90
N TYR A 187 19.06 -0.56 -20.46
CA TYR A 187 19.50 -1.77 -19.76
C TYR A 187 20.70 -1.41 -18.87
N ASN A 188 20.46 -1.18 -17.58
CA ASN A 188 21.51 -1.16 -16.57
C ASN A 188 21.15 -2.17 -15.49
N ASP A 189 22.14 -2.91 -14.98
CA ASP A 189 21.96 -4.10 -14.12
C ASP A 189 21.07 -3.88 -12.89
N GLU A 190 21.00 -2.65 -12.39
CA GLU A 190 20.20 -2.28 -11.22
C GLU A 190 18.69 -2.35 -11.47
N ARG A 191 18.22 -1.99 -12.67
CA ARG A 191 16.78 -2.00 -13.00
C ARG A 191 16.25 -3.41 -13.22
N LEU A 192 17.06 -4.30 -13.79
CA LEU A 192 16.71 -5.72 -13.91
C LEU A 192 16.57 -6.37 -12.54
N LYS A 193 17.45 -6.02 -11.60
CA LYS A 193 17.35 -6.50 -10.21
C LYS A 193 16.05 -6.04 -9.55
N GLN A 194 15.63 -4.80 -9.80
CA GLN A 194 14.35 -4.29 -9.29
C GLN A 194 13.16 -5.02 -9.91
N TYR A 195 13.18 -5.24 -11.23
CA TYR A 195 12.18 -6.01 -11.94
C TYR A 195 12.03 -7.43 -11.38
N GLU A 196 13.13 -8.19 -11.33
CA GLU A 196 13.15 -9.56 -10.81
C GLU A 196 12.69 -9.61 -9.35
N LEU A 197 13.09 -8.63 -8.55
CA LEU A 197 12.65 -8.53 -7.16
C LEU A 197 11.13 -8.36 -7.06
N TYR A 198 10.55 -7.44 -7.83
CA TYR A 198 9.11 -7.23 -7.83
C TYR A 198 8.36 -8.43 -8.37
N LYS A 199 8.88 -9.07 -9.42
CA LYS A 199 8.31 -10.31 -9.97
C LYS A 199 8.24 -11.42 -8.92
N ASN A 200 9.34 -11.65 -8.20
CA ASN A 200 9.38 -12.64 -7.12
C ASN A 200 8.36 -12.31 -6.01
N TYR A 201 8.23 -11.03 -5.64
CA TYR A 201 7.22 -10.63 -4.65
C TYR A 201 5.78 -10.78 -5.15
N THR A 202 5.52 -10.62 -6.45
CA THR A 202 4.18 -10.81 -7.02
C THR A 202 3.80 -12.28 -7.22
N GLU A 203 4.76 -13.19 -7.30
CA GLU A 203 4.47 -14.63 -7.37
C GLU A 203 4.14 -15.21 -5.99
N ASP A 204 4.84 -14.75 -4.95
CA ASP A 204 4.73 -15.33 -3.60
C ASP A 204 3.70 -14.63 -2.70
N TYR A 205 3.27 -13.41 -3.03
CA TYR A 205 2.46 -12.56 -2.14
C TYR A 205 1.36 -11.80 -2.87
N VAL A 206 0.28 -11.50 -2.14
CA VAL A 206 -0.77 -10.61 -2.61
C VAL A 206 -0.17 -9.23 -2.94
N CYS A 207 -0.47 -8.72 -4.12
CA CYS A 207 0.05 -7.45 -4.60
C CYS A 207 -1.03 -6.54 -5.20
N MET A 208 -1.00 -5.26 -4.81
CA MET A 208 -1.72 -4.20 -5.49
C MET A 208 -0.78 -3.37 -6.37
N ARG A 209 -1.16 -3.20 -7.63
CA ARG A 209 -0.43 -2.42 -8.63
C ARG A 209 -1.25 -1.17 -8.94
N VAL A 210 -0.65 -0.01 -8.81
CA VAL A 210 -1.35 1.28 -8.95
C VAL A 210 -0.65 2.11 -10.00
N SER A 211 -1.41 2.62 -10.97
CA SER A 211 -0.86 3.47 -12.00
C SER A 211 -1.85 4.57 -12.41
N GLU A 212 -1.29 5.65 -12.96
CA GLU A 212 -2.10 6.67 -13.61
C GLU A 212 -2.73 6.15 -14.90
N TYR A 213 -3.96 6.59 -15.17
CA TYR A 213 -4.60 6.34 -16.45
C TYR A 213 -3.95 7.20 -17.54
N LYS A 214 -3.07 6.59 -18.33
CA LYS A 214 -2.55 7.10 -19.62
C LYS A 214 -2.83 6.01 -20.66
N SER A 215 -3.51 6.35 -21.76
CA SER A 215 -4.02 5.46 -22.83
C SER A 215 -4.00 3.94 -22.54
N PRO A 216 -5.16 3.30 -22.26
CA PRO A 216 -5.24 2.00 -21.58
C PRO A 216 -4.55 0.85 -22.33
N ASN A 217 -4.46 0.88 -23.66
CA ASN A 217 -3.99 -0.27 -24.42
C ASN A 217 -2.48 -0.54 -24.31
N VAL A 218 -1.66 0.50 -24.11
CA VAL A 218 -0.19 0.33 -24.14
C VAL A 218 0.33 -0.06 -22.76
N HIS A 219 -0.06 0.65 -21.70
CA HIS A 219 0.44 0.35 -20.36
C HIS A 219 -0.22 -0.87 -19.72
N TYR A 220 -1.48 -1.18 -20.05
CA TYR A 220 -2.15 -2.37 -19.50
C TYR A 220 -1.45 -3.66 -19.93
N MET A 221 -1.08 -3.77 -21.21
CA MET A 221 -0.38 -4.95 -21.72
C MET A 221 1.02 -5.05 -21.13
N GLN A 222 1.77 -3.94 -21.06
CA GLN A 222 3.12 -3.96 -20.50
C GLN A 222 3.13 -4.27 -18.98
N ILE A 223 2.20 -3.70 -18.20
CA ILE A 223 2.11 -3.98 -16.76
C ILE A 223 1.69 -5.43 -16.49
N LYS A 224 0.88 -6.03 -17.38
CA LYS A 224 0.51 -7.45 -17.33
C LYS A 224 1.59 -8.41 -17.83
N GLU A 225 2.48 -7.98 -18.71
CA GLU A 225 3.58 -8.81 -19.20
C GLU A 225 4.71 -8.90 -18.17
N ILE A 226 4.80 -7.89 -17.31
CA ILE A 226 5.81 -7.73 -16.27
C ILE A 226 5.41 -8.44 -14.96
N PHE A 227 4.12 -8.66 -14.72
CA PHE A 227 3.57 -9.14 -13.43
C PHE A 227 2.28 -9.93 -13.56
#